data_AF-A0A9P9TNY4-F1
#
_entry.id   AF-A0A9P9TNY4-F1
#
_cell.length_a   1.000
_cell.length_b   1.000
_cell.length_c   1.000
_cell.angle_alpha   90.00
_cell.angle_beta   90.00
_cell.angle_gamma   90.00
#
_symmetry.space_group_name_H-M   'P 1'
#
loop_
_entity.id
_entity.type
_entity.pdbx_description
1 polymer ?
#
loop_
_entity_poly.entity_id
_entity_poly.type
_entity_poly.pdbx_seq_one_letter_code
_entity_poly.pdbx_strand_id
1 'polypeptide(L)'
;MDNLILRRYRRCFEDFERVLLLLGAPGHLFEQDISSTDVSNEFDRYKLWCSNVGAAHDGPNYRLSLDYRLRETPSYKEQISDILNRLAETLVLAGSLLQGSSQPFKSKSLWNDATDFSSDAELSLLSEEDDGSLIAENELVPGESQEDIDDFRRRIASIRGTVTAKA
;
A
#
# COMPACT_ATOMS: atom_id res chain seq x y z
N MET A 1 -2.80 25.17 -7.10
CA MET A 1 -3.46 25.03 -5.78
C MET A 1 -4.03 23.64 -5.75
N ASP A 2 -3.40 22.79 -4.96
CA ASP A 2 -3.16 21.44 -5.46
C ASP A 2 -4.12 20.46 -4.84
N ASN A 3 -5.18 20.16 -5.58
CA ASN A 3 -6.11 19.06 -5.31
C ASN A 3 -5.44 17.67 -5.44
N LEU A 4 -4.13 17.55 -5.24
CA LEU A 4 -3.38 16.30 -5.33
C LEU A 4 -3.81 15.34 -4.21
N ILE A 5 -3.86 15.82 -2.97
CA ILE A 5 -4.37 15.05 -1.82
C ILE A 5 -5.80 14.58 -2.10
N LEU A 6 -6.69 15.48 -2.53
CA LEU A 6 -8.09 15.18 -2.84
C LEU A 6 -8.24 14.16 -3.98
N ARG A 7 -7.40 14.23 -5.02
CA ARG A 7 -7.38 13.25 -6.12
C ARG A 7 -6.88 11.88 -5.65
N ARG A 8 -5.79 11.84 -4.87
CA ARG A 8 -5.24 10.60 -4.31
C ARG A 8 -6.22 9.96 -3.31
N TYR A 9 -6.92 10.77 -2.53
CA TYR A 9 -8.04 10.37 -1.67
C TYR A 9 -9.16 9.68 -2.47
N ARG A 10 -9.73 10.36 -3.47
CA ARG A 10 -10.81 9.78 -4.31
C ARG A 10 -10.38 8.47 -4.97
N ARG A 11 -9.14 8.41 -5.48
CA ARG A 11 -8.58 7.19 -6.05
C ARG A 11 -8.52 6.03 -5.05
N CYS A 12 -7.99 6.25 -3.84
CA CYS A 12 -7.97 5.19 -2.80
C CYS A 12 -9.39 4.74 -2.45
N PHE A 13 -10.37 5.65 -2.40
CA PHE A 13 -11.77 5.32 -2.15
C PHE A 13 -12.35 4.41 -3.24
N GLU A 14 -12.18 4.78 -4.51
CA GLU A 14 -12.58 3.98 -5.68
C GLU A 14 -11.85 2.61 -5.73
N ASP A 15 -10.58 2.58 -5.33
CA ASP A 15 -9.77 1.37 -5.30
C ASP A 15 -10.22 0.42 -4.16
N PHE A 16 -10.61 0.94 -2.98
CA PHE A 16 -11.25 0.16 -1.91
C PHE A 16 -12.60 -0.44 -2.33
N GLU A 17 -13.47 0.36 -2.95
CA GLU A 17 -14.78 -0.13 -3.43
C GLU A 17 -14.60 -1.25 -4.45
N ARG A 18 -13.60 -1.15 -5.33
CA ARG A 18 -13.27 -2.22 -6.29
C ARG A 18 -12.78 -3.50 -5.62
N VAL A 19 -11.90 -3.40 -4.62
CA VAL A 19 -11.42 -4.57 -3.85
C VAL A 19 -12.58 -5.24 -3.11
N LEU A 20 -13.47 -4.46 -2.47
CA LEU A 20 -14.65 -4.99 -1.79
C LEU A 20 -15.63 -5.67 -2.75
N LEU A 21 -15.84 -5.11 -3.95
CA LEU A 21 -16.67 -5.72 -4.99
C LEU A 21 -16.08 -7.05 -5.48
N LEU A 22 -14.74 -7.15 -5.61
CA LEU A 22 -14.06 -8.39 -5.99
C LEU A 22 -14.13 -9.46 -4.89
N LEU A 23 -14.01 -9.08 -3.62
CA LEU A 23 -14.21 -9.97 -2.46
C LEU A 23 -15.67 -10.41 -2.28
N GLY A 24 -16.63 -9.64 -2.80
CA GLY A 24 -18.04 -10.02 -2.85
C GLY A 24 -18.38 -11.03 -3.95
N ALA A 25 -17.45 -11.35 -4.86
CA ALA A 25 -17.66 -12.34 -5.90
C ALA A 25 -17.39 -13.76 -5.35
N PRO A 26 -18.31 -14.73 -5.55
CA PRO A 26 -18.14 -16.09 -5.04
C PRO A 26 -16.98 -16.81 -5.74
N GLY A 27 -16.15 -17.54 -4.97
CA GLY A 27 -15.04 -18.33 -5.51
C GLY A 27 -13.78 -17.53 -5.85
N HIS A 28 -13.54 -16.39 -5.20
CA HIS A 28 -12.25 -15.70 -5.31
C HIS A 28 -11.14 -16.53 -4.63
N LEU A 29 -9.90 -16.44 -5.15
CA LEU A 29 -8.77 -17.31 -4.76
C LEU A 29 -8.38 -17.25 -3.27
N PHE A 30 -8.87 -16.25 -2.53
CA PHE A 30 -8.50 -15.94 -1.16
C PHE A 30 -9.69 -15.95 -0.19
N GLU A 31 -10.80 -16.63 -0.53
CA GLU A 31 -12.05 -16.64 0.27
C GLU A 31 -11.86 -17.17 1.71
N GLN A 32 -10.81 -17.97 1.95
CA GLN A 32 -10.46 -18.47 3.28
C GLN A 32 -9.40 -17.62 4.01
N ASP A 33 -8.70 -16.73 3.29
CA ASP A 33 -7.57 -15.94 3.81
C ASP A 33 -7.92 -14.45 4.03
N ILE A 34 -8.83 -13.89 3.22
CA ILE A 34 -9.20 -12.47 3.23
C ILE A 34 -10.70 -12.34 3.48
N SER A 35 -11.06 -11.95 4.70
CA SER A 35 -12.43 -11.59 5.08
C SER A 35 -12.83 -10.26 4.44
N SER A 36 -13.94 -10.26 3.68
CA SER A 36 -14.57 -9.03 3.17
C SER A 36 -14.98 -8.06 4.29
N THR A 37 -15.30 -8.59 5.48
CA THR A 37 -15.63 -7.79 6.66
C THR A 37 -14.41 -7.03 7.18
N ASP A 38 -13.23 -7.66 7.19
CA ASP A 38 -12.00 -7.01 7.68
C ASP A 38 -11.55 -5.90 6.73
N VAL A 39 -11.65 -6.11 5.42
CA VAL A 39 -11.39 -5.07 4.41
C VAL A 39 -12.42 -3.93 4.50
N SER A 40 -13.68 -4.23 4.82
CA SER A 40 -14.70 -3.18 5.07
C SER A 40 -14.35 -2.35 6.30
N ASN A 41 -13.91 -3.00 7.38
CA ASN A 41 -13.44 -2.32 8.60
C ASN A 41 -12.22 -1.42 8.32
N GLU A 42 -11.28 -1.86 7.47
CA GLU A 42 -10.18 -1.00 7.01
C GLU A 42 -10.67 0.17 6.16
N PHE A 43 -11.66 -0.03 5.29
CA PHE A 43 -12.22 1.06 4.49
C PHE A 43 -12.91 2.12 5.37
N ASP A 44 -13.58 1.72 6.44
CA ASP A 44 -14.19 2.65 7.39
C ASP A 44 -13.14 3.38 8.26
N ARG A 45 -12.08 2.69 8.70
CA ARG A 45 -10.90 3.35 9.30
C ARG A 45 -10.27 4.37 8.37
N TYR A 46 -10.14 4.04 7.08
CA TYR A 46 -9.64 4.95 6.05
C TYR A 46 -10.51 6.20 5.90
N LYS A 47 -11.85 6.07 5.84
CA LYS A 47 -12.80 7.20 5.78
C LYS A 47 -12.65 8.12 7.00
N LEU A 48 -12.58 7.54 8.20
CA LEU A 48 -12.40 8.29 9.46
C LEU A 48 -11.05 9.02 9.49
N TRP A 49 -9.96 8.36 9.12
CA TRP A 49 -8.64 8.98 9.02
C TRP A 49 -8.65 10.14 8.01
N CYS A 50 -9.24 9.94 6.83
CA CYS A 50 -9.39 10.99 5.82
C CYS A 50 -10.22 12.17 6.28
N SER A 51 -11.25 11.96 7.11
CA SER A 51 -11.99 13.05 7.73
C SER A 51 -11.13 13.83 8.74
N ASN A 52 -10.31 13.13 9.53
CA ASN A 52 -9.47 13.74 10.57
C ASN A 52 -8.27 14.52 10.02
N VAL A 53 -7.63 14.05 8.94
CA VAL A 53 -6.64 14.85 8.19
C VAL A 53 -7.29 15.80 7.17
N GLY A 54 -8.62 15.81 7.15
CA GLY A 54 -9.47 16.58 6.26
C GLY A 54 -9.33 16.27 4.77
N ALA A 55 -8.59 15.23 4.35
CA ALA A 55 -8.24 14.92 2.95
C ALA A 55 -9.43 14.95 1.97
N ALA A 56 -10.65 14.70 2.45
CA ALA A 56 -11.91 14.77 1.70
C ALA A 56 -12.49 16.19 1.51
N HIS A 57 -12.06 17.18 2.31
CA HIS A 57 -12.60 18.56 2.29
C HIS A 57 -12.20 19.31 1.01
N ASP A 58 -13.20 19.91 0.35
CA ASP A 58 -13.04 20.89 -0.71
C ASP A 58 -14.06 22.05 -0.56
N GLY A 59 -14.17 22.93 -1.58
CA GLY A 59 -15.17 24.00 -1.63
C GLY A 59 -14.65 25.42 -1.39
N PRO A 60 -15.53 26.44 -1.47
CA PRO A 60 -15.14 27.85 -1.49
C PRO A 60 -14.61 28.35 -0.14
N ASN A 61 -15.25 27.94 0.97
CA ASN A 61 -14.89 28.37 2.32
C ASN A 61 -13.77 27.51 2.94
N TYR A 62 -13.44 26.38 2.33
CA TYR A 62 -12.39 25.47 2.82
C TYR A 62 -11.03 26.18 2.98
N ARG A 63 -10.70 27.15 2.10
CA ARG A 63 -9.48 27.98 2.20
C ARG A 63 -9.36 28.80 3.48
N LEU A 64 -10.45 29.02 4.20
CA LEU A 64 -10.48 29.74 5.48
C LEU A 64 -10.36 28.80 6.68
N SER A 65 -10.38 27.48 6.47
CA SER A 65 -10.29 26.47 7.53
C SER A 65 -8.86 26.26 8.03
N LEU A 66 -8.75 25.70 9.25
CA LEU A 66 -7.47 25.25 9.79
C LEU A 66 -6.87 24.12 8.94
N ASP A 67 -7.69 23.17 8.48
CA ASP A 67 -7.24 22.01 7.69
C ASP A 67 -6.59 22.41 6.37
N TYR A 68 -7.02 23.54 5.77
CA TYR A 68 -6.36 24.12 4.59
C TYR A 68 -4.97 24.65 4.95
N ARG A 69 -4.88 25.44 6.02
CA ARG A 69 -3.59 25.99 6.49
C ARG A 69 -2.59 24.88 6.86
N LEU A 70 -3.07 23.78 7.46
CA LEU A 70 -2.26 22.59 7.73
C LEU A 70 -1.80 21.93 6.42
N ARG A 71 -2.69 21.74 5.43
CA ARG A 71 -2.33 21.12 4.14
C ARG A 71 -1.49 21.95 3.18
N GLU A 72 -1.42 23.26 3.36
CA GLU A 72 -0.44 24.09 2.64
C GLU A 72 0.96 24.03 3.28
N THR A 73 1.13 23.36 4.43
CA THR A 73 2.46 23.07 5.00
C THR A 73 3.12 21.95 4.19
N PRO A 74 4.33 22.14 3.63
CA PRO A 74 4.92 21.21 2.66
C PRO A 74 5.14 19.81 3.23
N SER A 75 5.73 19.70 4.43
CA SER A 75 5.97 18.41 5.10
C SER A 75 4.68 17.61 5.35
N TYR A 76 3.61 18.28 5.79
CA TYR A 76 2.30 17.64 6.01
C TYR A 76 1.66 17.17 4.69
N LYS A 77 1.79 17.98 3.62
CA LYS A 77 1.32 17.64 2.27
C LYS A 77 2.07 16.44 1.68
N GLU A 78 3.38 16.37 1.89
CA GLU A 78 4.24 15.27 1.47
C GLU A 78 3.88 13.98 2.21
N GLN A 79 3.83 14.01 3.55
CA GLN A 79 3.47 12.85 4.38
C GLN A 79 2.09 12.27 4.01
N ILE A 80 1.05 13.10 3.87
CA ILE A 80 -0.27 12.62 3.44
C ILE A 80 -0.22 12.07 2.01
N SER A 81 0.54 12.69 1.12
CA SER A 81 0.67 12.23 -0.26
C SER A 81 1.37 10.88 -0.35
N ASP A 82 2.39 10.62 0.46
CA ASP A 82 3.08 9.33 0.54
C ASP A 82 2.15 8.22 1.05
N ILE A 83 1.49 8.44 2.20
CA ILE A 83 0.56 7.48 2.79
C ILE A 83 -0.55 7.12 1.78
N LEU A 84 -1.13 8.11 1.11
CA LEU A 84 -2.15 7.87 0.08
C LEU A 84 -1.59 7.16 -1.17
N ASN A 85 -0.32 7.35 -1.53
CA ASN A 85 0.29 6.63 -2.64
C ASN A 85 0.50 5.15 -2.32
N ARG A 86 1.15 4.87 -1.19
CA ARG A 86 1.44 3.50 -0.74
C ARG A 86 0.15 2.71 -0.53
N LEU A 87 -0.91 3.37 -0.04
CA LEU A 87 -2.24 2.79 0.05
C LEU A 87 -2.85 2.50 -1.33
N ALA A 88 -2.84 3.45 -2.27
CA ALA A 88 -3.34 3.24 -3.62
C ALA A 88 -2.59 2.11 -4.35
N GLU A 89 -1.26 2.07 -4.26
CA GLU A 89 -0.41 1.01 -4.81
C GLU A 89 -0.76 -0.36 -4.21
N THR A 90 -0.95 -0.42 -2.89
CA THR A 90 -1.36 -1.65 -2.18
C THR A 90 -2.74 -2.12 -2.61
N LEU A 91 -3.72 -1.22 -2.76
CA LEU A 91 -5.09 -1.55 -3.19
C LEU A 91 -5.15 -2.01 -4.66
N VAL A 92 -4.38 -1.36 -5.55
CA VAL A 92 -4.23 -1.79 -6.95
C VAL A 92 -3.61 -3.19 -7.02
N LEU A 93 -2.57 -3.45 -6.21
CA LEU A 93 -1.94 -4.77 -6.14
C LEU A 93 -2.92 -5.83 -5.59
N ALA A 94 -3.65 -5.53 -4.52
CA ALA A 94 -4.68 -6.42 -3.97
C ALA A 94 -5.78 -6.74 -4.99
N GLY A 95 -6.27 -5.74 -5.73
CA GLY A 95 -7.24 -5.94 -6.81
C GLY A 95 -6.71 -6.83 -7.94
N SER A 96 -5.47 -6.64 -8.37
CA SER A 96 -4.84 -7.46 -9.41
C SER A 96 -4.61 -8.92 -8.99
N LEU A 97 -4.29 -9.16 -7.70
CA LEU A 97 -4.19 -10.50 -7.13
C LEU A 97 -5.56 -11.18 -7.05
N LEU A 98 -6.61 -10.47 -6.62
CA LEU A 98 -7.99 -10.98 -6.57
C LEU A 98 -8.53 -11.33 -7.96
N GLN A 99 -8.11 -10.62 -9.00
CA GLN A 99 -8.45 -10.90 -10.41
C GLN A 99 -7.57 -11.99 -11.04
N GLY A 100 -6.58 -12.53 -10.31
CA GLY A 100 -5.64 -13.53 -10.84
C GLY A 100 -4.71 -13.00 -11.93
N SER A 101 -4.55 -11.68 -12.08
CA SER A 101 -3.86 -11.04 -13.20
C SER A 101 -2.42 -10.62 -12.89
N SER A 102 -1.87 -11.01 -11.74
CA SER A 102 -0.56 -10.55 -11.27
C SER A 102 0.36 -11.73 -10.92
N GLN A 103 1.63 -11.64 -11.36
CA GLN A 103 2.68 -12.58 -10.95
C GLN A 103 2.90 -12.55 -9.44
N PRO A 104 3.38 -13.66 -8.84
CA PRO A 104 3.69 -13.71 -7.41
C PRO A 104 4.71 -12.64 -6.99
N PHE A 105 4.47 -12.09 -5.80
CA PHE A 105 5.20 -10.99 -5.16
C PHE A 105 6.68 -10.85 -5.54
N LYS A 106 7.02 -9.75 -6.23
CA LYS A 106 8.40 -9.23 -6.22
C LYS A 106 8.60 -8.47 -4.90
N SER A 107 9.32 -9.09 -3.97
CA SER A 107 9.46 -8.69 -2.57
C SER A 107 10.25 -7.39 -2.36
N LYS A 108 9.64 -6.24 -2.67
CA LYS A 108 10.08 -4.94 -2.16
C LYS A 108 9.33 -4.65 -0.87
N SER A 109 10.03 -4.52 0.26
CA SER A 109 9.38 -4.28 1.56
C SER A 109 8.75 -2.88 1.59
N LEU A 110 7.42 -2.81 1.44
CA LEU A 110 6.63 -1.58 1.48
C LEU A 110 6.57 -0.93 2.87
N TRP A 111 7.16 -1.56 3.88
CA TRP A 111 7.07 -1.19 5.30
C TRP A 111 8.42 -0.86 5.95
N ASN A 112 9.55 -1.04 5.26
CA ASN A 112 10.87 -0.71 5.80
C ASN A 112 11.12 0.79 6.02
N ASP A 113 10.22 1.66 5.53
CA ASP A 113 10.32 3.12 5.60
C ASP A 113 9.43 3.73 6.70
N ALA A 114 8.88 2.91 7.60
CA ALA A 114 7.99 3.37 8.67
C ALA A 114 8.72 3.93 9.91
N THR A 115 10.04 4.16 9.83
CA THR A 115 10.86 4.66 10.94
C THR A 115 11.87 5.72 10.51
N ASP A 116 11.38 6.85 9.99
CA ASP A 116 12.05 8.12 10.30
C ASP A 116 11.04 9.25 10.59
N PHE A 117 10.58 9.27 11.84
CA PHE A 117 9.98 10.44 12.46
C PHE A 117 10.90 10.89 13.61
N SER A 118 12.21 10.98 13.35
CA SER A 118 13.18 11.56 14.26
C SER A 118 13.61 12.95 13.78
N SER A 119 13.77 13.86 14.73
CA SER A 119 14.07 15.27 14.45
C SER A 119 15.56 15.47 14.11
N ASP A 120 15.80 16.25 13.06
CA ASP A 120 16.92 17.21 12.91
C ASP A 120 18.38 16.67 12.94
N ALA A 121 18.98 16.46 11.75
CA ALA A 121 20.40 16.76 11.46
C ALA A 121 20.79 16.61 9.96
N GLU A 122 21.25 17.71 9.36
CA GLU A 122 22.30 17.82 8.31
C GLU A 122 22.34 16.83 7.12
N LEU A 123 22.01 17.35 5.93
CA LEU A 123 22.38 16.77 4.62
C LEU A 123 23.90 16.85 4.38
N SER A 124 24.48 15.79 3.81
CA SER A 124 25.72 15.89 3.03
C SER A 124 25.65 14.96 1.81
N LEU A 125 25.75 15.58 0.63
CA LEU A 125 25.63 14.97 -0.70
C LEU A 125 26.98 14.43 -1.22
N LEU A 126 26.92 13.85 -2.43
CA LEU A 126 28.00 13.51 -3.37
C LEU A 126 28.64 12.12 -3.13
N SER A 127 28.94 11.28 -4.12
CA SER A 127 28.95 11.44 -5.61
C SER A 127 28.84 10.06 -6.32
N GLU A 128 28.10 9.91 -7.44
CA GLU A 128 28.56 9.80 -8.87
C GLU A 128 29.61 8.69 -9.17
N GLU A 129 29.55 7.84 -10.22
CA GLU A 129 28.65 7.56 -11.38
C GLU A 129 29.02 6.17 -12.03
N ASP A 130 28.45 5.78 -13.21
CA ASP A 130 28.99 4.82 -14.23
C ASP A 130 28.80 3.27 -14.01
N ASP A 131 28.74 2.32 -14.97
CA ASP A 131 28.58 2.23 -16.45
C ASP A 131 27.82 0.90 -16.80
N GLY A 132 27.30 0.75 -18.02
CA GLY A 132 26.36 -0.29 -18.45
C GLY A 132 26.88 -1.65 -18.96
N SER A 133 25.93 -2.47 -19.42
CA SER A 133 26.02 -3.40 -20.56
C SER A 133 24.66 -4.07 -20.85
N LEU A 134 24.48 -4.65 -22.04
CA LEU A 134 23.23 -5.24 -22.54
C LEU A 134 23.41 -6.69 -23.03
N ILE A 135 22.27 -7.39 -23.23
CA ILE A 135 22.05 -8.66 -23.99
C ILE A 135 22.76 -9.93 -23.43
N ALA A 136 22.28 -11.18 -23.59
CA ALA A 136 21.12 -11.73 -24.32
C ALA A 136 20.64 -13.09 -23.74
N GLU A 137 19.44 -13.54 -24.16
CA GLU A 137 19.03 -14.96 -24.37
C GLU A 137 19.01 -15.93 -23.15
N ASN A 138 18.22 -17.01 -23.11
CA ASN A 138 16.93 -17.38 -23.74
C ASN A 138 16.30 -18.52 -22.91
N GLU A 139 14.97 -18.69 -23.02
CA GLU A 139 14.22 -19.96 -22.91
C GLU A 139 13.92 -20.70 -21.57
N LEU A 140 12.82 -21.46 -21.67
CA LEU A 140 12.39 -22.66 -20.91
C LEU A 140 11.91 -22.54 -19.45
N VAL A 141 10.58 -22.42 -19.36
CA VAL A 141 9.75 -22.86 -18.22
C VAL A 141 9.85 -24.38 -18.04
N PRO A 142 10.01 -24.85 -16.79
CA PRO A 142 9.10 -25.92 -16.33
C PRO A 142 8.65 -25.76 -14.86
N GLY A 143 7.33 -25.90 -14.64
CA GLY A 143 6.69 -26.39 -13.42
C GLY A 143 7.04 -25.75 -12.07
N GLU A 144 6.07 -25.08 -11.45
CA GLU A 144 6.12 -24.72 -10.03
C GLU A 144 6.45 -25.96 -9.18
N SER A 145 7.55 -25.90 -8.44
CA SER A 145 8.00 -27.06 -7.68
C SER A 145 7.18 -27.18 -6.40
N GLN A 146 6.82 -28.41 -6.01
CA GLN A 146 6.10 -28.69 -4.76
C GLN A 146 6.87 -28.16 -3.53
N GLU A 147 8.19 -28.01 -3.65
CA GLU A 147 9.08 -27.46 -2.63
C GLU A 147 8.81 -25.97 -2.33
N ASP A 148 8.45 -25.16 -3.34
CA ASP A 148 8.14 -23.73 -3.16
C ASP A 148 6.86 -23.53 -2.32
N ILE A 149 5.85 -24.36 -2.56
CA ILE A 149 4.59 -24.38 -1.80
C ILE A 149 4.85 -24.81 -0.35
N ASP A 150 5.72 -25.79 -0.14
CA ASP A 150 6.02 -26.31 1.19
C ASP A 150 6.98 -25.40 1.99
N ASP A 151 7.85 -24.62 1.34
CA ASP A 151 8.60 -23.54 2.00
C ASP A 151 7.68 -22.40 2.45
N PHE A 152 6.72 -21.98 1.60
CA PHE A 152 5.71 -20.98 1.99
C PHE A 152 4.91 -21.44 3.21
N ARG A 153 4.45 -22.70 3.23
CA ARG A 153 3.75 -23.30 4.38
C ARG A 153 4.60 -23.30 5.65
N ARG A 154 5.90 -23.63 5.56
CA ARG A 154 6.83 -23.59 6.70
C ARG A 154 6.99 -22.16 7.26
N ARG A 155 7.08 -21.15 6.39
CA ARG A 155 7.18 -19.74 6.81
C ARG A 155 5.93 -19.25 7.53
N ILE A 156 4.73 -19.55 7.01
CA ILE A 156 3.47 -19.19 7.67
C ILE A 156 3.32 -19.91 9.04
N ALA A 157 3.71 -21.18 9.13
CA ALA A 157 3.70 -21.91 10.40
C ALA A 157 4.67 -21.30 11.43
N SER A 158 5.86 -20.85 11.00
CA SER A 158 6.84 -20.16 11.86
C SER A 158 6.28 -18.85 12.43
N ILE A 159 5.58 -18.06 11.60
CA ILE A 159 4.93 -16.79 12.01
C ILE A 159 3.79 -17.05 13.01
N ARG A 160 3.02 -18.13 12.86
CA ARG A 160 2.00 -18.50 13.86
C ARG A 160 2.60 -19.00 15.19
N GLY A 161 3.73 -19.71 15.13
CA GLY A 161 4.39 -20.28 16.32
C GLY A 161 4.96 -19.24 17.30
N THR A 162 5.33 -18.05 16.82
CA THR A 162 5.88 -16.98 17.68
C THR A 162 4.83 -16.19 18.45
N VAL A 163 3.54 -16.26 18.07
CA VAL A 163 2.45 -15.50 18.71
C VAL A 163 1.96 -16.15 20.02
N THR A 164 2.19 -17.45 20.23
CA THR A 164 1.72 -18.19 21.41
C THR A 164 2.77 -18.44 22.50
N ALA A 165 3.94 -17.77 22.43
CA ALA A 165 5.09 -18.03 23.31
C ALA A 165 5.49 -16.82 24.18
N LYS A 166 4.52 -16.19 24.85
CA LYS A 166 4.78 -15.42 26.09
C LYS A 166 3.51 -15.26 26.95
N ALA A 167 3.28 -16.26 27.79
CA ALA A 167 2.56 -16.13 29.06
C ALA A 167 3.60 -16.08 30.20
#